data_AF-A0A2R6D114-F1
#
_entry.id   AF-A0A2R6D114-F1
#
_cell.length_a   1.000
_cell.length_b   1.000
_cell.length_c   1.000
_cell.angle_alpha   90.00
_cell.angle_beta   90.00
_cell.angle_gamma   90.00
#
_symmetry.space_group_name_H-M   'P 1'
#
loop_
_entity.id
_entity.type
_entity.pdbx_description
1 polymer ?
#
loop_
_entity_poly.entity_id
_entity_poly.type
_entity_poly.pdbx_seq_one_letter_code
_entity_poly.pdbx_strand_id
1 'polypeptide(L)' 'MPADVTFVLSDHRDFTGEERERLAEVADERVSLGPHPLHANHAITVAHNYLDTDGFRRY' A
#
# COMPACT_ATOMS: atom_id res chain seq x y z
N MET A 1 1.62 -11.86 -9.25
CA MET A 1 1.02 -10.59 -8.80
C MET A 1 -0.07 -10.19 -9.78
N PRO A 2 -1.13 -9.47 -9.36
CA PRO A 2 -2.10 -8.91 -10.30
C PRO A 2 -1.38 -7.97 -11.28
N ALA A 3 -1.82 -7.93 -12.53
CA ALA A 3 -1.14 -7.15 -13.58
C ALA A 3 -1.34 -5.64 -13.42
N ASP A 4 -2.43 -5.20 -12.79
CA ASP A 4 -2.83 -3.79 -12.67
C ASP A 4 -3.24 -3.46 -11.22
N VAL A 5 -2.25 -3.36 -10.33
CA VAL A 5 -2.51 -3.02 -8.92
C VAL A 5 -2.51 -1.51 -8.72
N THR A 6 -3.54 -1.00 -8.03
CA THR A 6 -3.59 0.39 -7.56
C THR A 6 -3.50 0.42 -6.03
N PHE A 7 -2.54 1.16 -5.50
CA PHE A 7 -2.42 1.39 -4.05
C PHE A 7 -2.98 2.76 -3.67
N VAL A 8 -3.82 2.80 -2.64
CA VAL A 8 -4.28 4.05 -2.04
C VAL A 8 -3.47 4.32 -0.78
N LEU A 9 -2.82 5.47 -0.75
CA LEU A 9 -2.02 5.93 0.38
C LEU A 9 -2.68 7.16 1.00
N SER A 10 -2.75 7.19 2.32
CA SER A 10 -3.08 8.42 3.03
C SER A 10 -1.90 9.38 2.99
N ASP A 11 -2.15 10.64 3.33
CA ASP A 11 -1.12 11.65 3.44
C ASP A 11 -0.37 11.53 4.79
N HIS A 12 -0.02 12.66 5.41
CA HIS A 12 0.58 12.70 6.74
C HIS A 12 -0.39 12.33 7.89
N ARG A 13 -1.69 12.17 7.61
CA ARG A 13 -2.71 11.80 8.60
C ARG A 13 -3.26 10.41 8.28
N ASP A 14 -3.78 9.75 9.29
CA ASP A 14 -4.57 8.55 9.09
C ASP A 14 -5.87 8.86 8.34
N PHE A 15 -6.34 7.92 7.52
CA PHE A 15 -7.70 7.96 6.99
C PHE A 15 -8.71 8.10 8.14
N THR A 16 -9.66 9.01 7.95
CA THR A 16 -10.84 9.15 8.81
C THR A 16 -11.71 7.89 8.77
N GLY A 17 -12.64 7.77 9.71
CA GLY A 17 -13.60 6.66 9.72
C GLY A 17 -14.38 6.56 8.40
N GLU A 18 -14.90 7.68 7.91
CA GLU A 18 -15.67 7.73 6.66
C GLU A 18 -14.84 7.33 5.43
N GLU A 19 -13.58 7.77 5.34
CA GLU A 19 -12.71 7.39 4.23
C GLU A 19 -12.40 5.89 4.26
N ARG A 20 -12.20 5.32 5.45
CA ARG A 20 -12.00 3.86 5.59
C ARG A 20 -13.23 3.07 5.19
N GLU A 21 -14.42 3.53 5.55
CA GLU A 21 -15.68 2.89 5.15
C GLU A 21 -15.82 2.90 3.62
N ARG A 22 -15.61 4.05 2.97
CA ARG A 22 -15.63 4.15 1.50
C ARG A 22 -14.58 3.27 0.83
N LEU A 23 -13.36 3.21 1.37
CA LEU A 23 -12.31 2.36 0.83
C LEU A 23 -12.64 0.87 0.99
N ALA A 24 -13.30 0.47 2.07
CA ALA A 24 -13.70 -0.92 2.29
C ALA A 24 -14.75 -1.42 1.29
N GLU A 25 -15.48 -0.52 0.63
CA GLU A 25 -16.45 -0.89 -0.42
C GLU A 25 -15.78 -1.27 -1.75
N VAL A 26 -14.55 -0.78 -2.00
CA VAL A 26 -13.88 -0.89 -3.29
C VAL A 26 -12.53 -1.59 -3.25
N ALA A 27 -11.85 -1.60 -2.11
CA ALA A 27 -10.54 -2.21 -1.98
C ALA A 27 -10.65 -3.72 -1.73
N ASP A 28 -9.92 -4.51 -2.52
CA ASP A 28 -9.88 -5.96 -2.37
C ASP A 28 -9.19 -6.39 -1.07
N GLU A 29 -8.11 -5.68 -0.68
CA GLU A 29 -7.30 -6.02 0.48
C GLU A 29 -6.64 -4.80 1.14
N ARG A 30 -6.31 -4.96 2.43
CA ARG A 30 -5.46 -4.03 3.17
C ARG A 30 -4.14 -4.70 3.52
N VAL A 31 -3.05 -4.13 3.04
CA VAL A 31 -1.69 -4.63 3.26
C VAL A 31 -0.87 -3.69 4.17
N SER A 32 0.16 -4.23 4.83
CA SER A 32 1.15 -3.47 5.59
C SER A 32 2.52 -3.60 4.94
N LEU A 33 3.26 -2.50 4.87
CA LEU A 33 4.61 -2.45 4.29
C LEU A 33 5.72 -2.68 5.33
N GLY A 34 5.36 -2.85 6.61
CA GLY A 34 6.33 -3.11 7.67
C GLY A 34 5.78 -2.82 9.07
N PRO A 35 6.61 -3.02 10.11
CA PRO A 35 6.22 -2.80 11.50
C PRO A 35 6.21 -1.32 11.92
N HIS A 36 6.82 -0.43 11.13
CA HIS A 36 6.94 0.99 11.45
C HIS A 36 6.15 1.86 10.46
N PRO A 37 5.58 2.99 10.90
CA PRO A 37 4.98 3.97 10.01
C PRO A 37 5.99 4.50 8.99
N LEU A 38 5.57 4.61 7.73
CA LEU A 38 6.36 5.17 6.65
C LEU A 38 5.65 6.42 6.11
N HIS A 39 6.44 7.41 5.71
CA HIS A 39 5.91 8.48 4.86
C HIS A 39 5.51 7.91 3.49
N ALA A 40 4.50 8.53 2.85
CA ALA A 40 3.93 8.03 1.59
C ALA A 40 4.98 7.84 0.49
N ASN A 41 6.00 8.70 0.41
CA ASN A 41 7.10 8.55 -0.55
C ASN A 41 7.94 7.28 -0.31
N HIS A 42 8.22 6.93 0.95
CA HIS A 42 8.90 5.68 1.29
C HIS A 42 8.00 4.46 1.03
N ALA A 43 6.70 4.57 1.28
CA ALA A 43 5.73 3.51 0.99
C ALA A 43 5.72 3.15 -0.51
N ILE A 44 5.77 4.17 -1.39
CA ILE A 44 5.86 3.97 -2.85
C ILE A 44 7.12 3.18 -3.21
N THR A 45 8.28 3.55 -2.68
CA THR A 45 9.55 2.85 -2.95
C THR A 45 9.50 1.38 -2.53
N VAL A 46 8.96 1.08 -1.34
CA VAL A 46 8.87 -0.30 -0.84
C VAL A 46 7.89 -1.12 -1.68
N ALA A 47 6.74 -0.57 -2.05
CA ALA A 47 5.76 -1.25 -2.89
C ALA A 47 6.34 -1.58 -4.28
N HIS A 48 7.03 -0.63 -4.91
CA HIS A 48 7.71 -0.88 -6.18
C HIS A 48 8.80 -1.93 -6.05
N ASN A 49 9.65 -1.84 -5.04
CA ASN A 49 10.69 -2.85 -4.83
C ASN A 49 10.11 -4.25 -4.64
N TYR A 50 9.00 -4.38 -3.91
CA TYR A 50 8.30 -5.66 -3.77
C TYR A 50 7.83 -6.21 -5.12
N LEU A 51 7.21 -5.38 -5.95
CA LEU A 51 6.72 -5.77 -7.27
C LEU A 51 7.87 -6.14 -8.23
N ASP A 52 8.94 -5.36 -8.24
CA ASP A 52 10.10 -5.56 -9.12
C ASP A 52 10.87 -6.86 -8.80
N THR A 53 10.76 -7.34 -7.56
CA THR A 53 11.51 -8.50 -7.03
C THR A 53 10.68 -9.78 -6.92
N ASP A 54 9.47 -9.82 -7.51
CA ASP A 54 8.48 -10.90 -7.32
C ASP A 54 8.27 -11.24 -5.83
N GLY A 55 8.05 -10.20 -5.03
CA GLY A 55 7.90 -10.32 -3.59
C GLY A 55 9.20 -10.74 -2.89
N PHE A 56 10.30 -10.07 -3.22
CA PHE A 56 11.65 -10.30 -2.67
C PHE A 56 12.29 -11.66 -2.99
N ARG A 57 11.76 -12.37 -3.99
CA ARG A 57 12.32 -13.67 -4.45
C ARG A 57 13.47 -13.51 -5.44
N ARG A 58 13.65 -12.32 -6.01
CA ARG A 58 14.68 -12.00 -7.00
C ARG A 58 15.41 -10.71 -6.63
N TYR A 59 16.73 -10.65 -6.81
CA TYR A 59 17.56 -9.46 -6.56
C TYR A 59 18.60 -9.28 -7.67
#